data_AF-A0A1Z8N8A0-F1
#
_entry.id   AF-A0A1Z8N8A0-F1
#
_cell.length_a   1.000
_cell.length_b   1.000
_cell.length_c   1.000
_cell.angle_alpha   90.00
_cell.angle_beta   90.00
_cell.angle_gamma   90.00
#
_symmetry.space_group_name_H-M   'P 1'
#
loop_
_entity.id
_entity.type
_entity.pdbx_description
1 polymer ?
#
loop_
_entity_poly.entity_id
_entity_poly.type
_entity_poly.pdbx_seq_one_letter_code
_entity_poly.pdbx_strand_id
1 'polypeptide(L)'
;MSDSIQHECGIALIRLKKPIQYYIDNYGSAFYGVNKLHLLMEKQHNRGQDGAGVANIKFGMKPGERYISRVRSVKKAPIQDIFDQINAKFKALYDVNPDSIQDVDFLKRNVGFTGELFLGHLRYGTFGRNSKESCHPFLRQNNWITRNLVVAGNFNLTNVDELFDVLLNVGQHPKEKSDTVTVLEKIGHFLDVENDELYSDFKSEGLSNDEVYAKIADEIGIEKILKKASEDWDGGYTMAGLLGHGDAFVLRDPSGIRPAFWFENDEVCVVASERPALQTAFNIQVEDVNELTPGHALIIKKDGSVKETLINEPNEPRKCSFERIYFSRGSDKDIYTERKALGKLIVPPVLETINHDLDNTVFSFIPNTAEISFYGLVKGLDQHLNEKKIAQIQALGSNPTEEEIQKIIRQRARIEKIAIKDAKLRTFITQDDSRDDLVSHIYDITYGGIRANEDNLVVIDDSIVRGTTLRKSIFKILDRLSPKKIVIVSSAPQIRYPDCYGIDMAKLGDFIAFNAAIALIKDRNMENVIDEVYHKCLSQVDLPKEEVVNFVKEIYSPFKPEEISAKISELLTPKDMNAPVEIVFQSIENLHKACPNNLGDWYFTGNYPTPGGNKVVNKAFINWKEDRNERAY
;
A
#
# COMPACT_ATOMS: atom_id res chain seq x y z
N MET A 1 13.20 -6.91 -11.32
CA MET A 1 12.32 -6.19 -10.41
C MET A 1 13.20 -5.15 -9.74
N SER A 2 12.87 -3.86 -9.63
CA SER A 2 13.28 -3.17 -8.39
C SER A 2 12.90 -4.11 -7.24
N ASP A 3 13.79 -4.40 -6.29
CA ASP A 3 13.54 -5.47 -5.30
C ASP A 3 12.11 -5.33 -4.78
N SER A 4 11.23 -6.28 -5.13
CA SER A 4 9.80 -5.98 -5.12
C SER A 4 9.43 -5.59 -3.71
N ILE A 5 9.02 -4.34 -3.52
CA ILE A 5 8.52 -3.90 -2.23
C ILE A 5 7.14 -4.51 -2.13
N GLN A 6 7.09 -5.59 -1.38
CA GLN A 6 5.90 -6.35 -1.13
C GLN A 6 5.18 -5.70 0.05
N HIS A 7 3.86 -5.87 0.12
CA HIS A 7 3.00 -5.46 1.25
C HIS A 7 2.32 -4.11 1.08
N GLU A 8 1.09 -4.18 0.58
CA GLU A 8 -0.05 -3.48 1.15
C GLU A 8 -1.26 -4.38 0.97
N CYS A 9 -2.12 -4.47 1.99
CA CYS A 9 -3.41 -5.14 1.86
C CYS A 9 -4.45 -4.17 1.25
N GLY A 10 -5.49 -4.72 0.64
CA GLY A 10 -6.62 -3.96 0.12
C GLY A 10 -7.91 -4.33 0.85
N ILE A 11 -8.78 -3.34 1.09
CA ILE A 11 -10.16 -3.58 1.58
C ILE A 11 -11.19 -3.22 0.52
N ALA A 12 -12.34 -3.88 0.57
CA ALA A 12 -13.49 -3.63 -0.27
C ALA A 12 -14.77 -3.83 0.54
N LEU A 13 -15.50 -2.77 0.87
CA LEU A 13 -16.78 -2.87 1.59
C LEU A 13 -17.92 -2.41 0.68
N ILE A 14 -19.03 -3.15 0.69
CA ILE A 14 -20.25 -2.80 -0.06
C ILE A 14 -21.47 -2.98 0.84
N ARG A 15 -22.28 -1.93 0.96
CA ARG A 15 -23.61 -1.94 1.58
C ARG A 15 -24.66 -1.63 0.51
N LEU A 16 -25.60 -2.54 0.29
CA LEU A 16 -26.76 -2.37 -0.60
C LEU A 16 -27.92 -1.69 0.14
N LYS A 17 -28.15 -0.39 -0.07
CA LYS A 17 -29.17 0.41 0.62
C LYS A 17 -30.61 0.08 0.20
N LYS A 18 -30.81 -0.56 -0.95
CA LYS A 18 -32.12 -1.10 -1.38
C LYS A 18 -32.24 -2.61 -1.06
N PRO A 19 -33.47 -3.15 -0.94
CA PRO A 19 -33.70 -4.59 -0.83
C PRO A 19 -33.17 -5.35 -2.06
N ILE A 20 -32.82 -6.63 -1.92
CA ILE A 20 -32.28 -7.44 -3.03
C ILE A 20 -33.22 -7.47 -4.24
N GLN A 21 -34.54 -7.47 -4.02
CA GLN A 21 -35.54 -7.43 -5.09
C GLN A 21 -35.36 -6.24 -6.04
N TYR A 22 -35.00 -5.06 -5.50
CA TYR A 22 -34.72 -3.88 -6.32
C TYR A 22 -33.62 -4.16 -7.35
N TYR A 23 -32.58 -4.90 -6.98
CA TYR A 23 -31.48 -5.20 -7.89
C TYR A 23 -31.83 -6.27 -8.93
N ILE A 24 -32.73 -7.18 -8.59
CA ILE A 24 -33.33 -8.08 -9.56
C ILE A 24 -34.09 -7.26 -10.60
N ASP A 25 -34.97 -6.36 -10.15
CA ASP A 25 -35.86 -5.62 -11.03
C ASP A 25 -35.09 -4.65 -11.94
N ASN A 26 -34.01 -4.02 -11.45
CA ASN A 26 -33.26 -2.99 -12.18
C ASN A 26 -32.01 -3.52 -12.91
N TYR A 27 -31.39 -4.60 -12.42
CA TYR A 27 -30.15 -5.15 -12.96
C TYR A 27 -30.26 -6.62 -13.39
N GLY A 28 -31.43 -7.24 -13.25
CA GLY A 28 -31.70 -8.62 -13.66
C GLY A 28 -31.05 -9.69 -12.78
N SER A 29 -30.51 -9.33 -11.61
CA SER A 29 -29.76 -10.30 -10.79
C SER A 29 -29.80 -10.02 -9.29
N ALA A 30 -30.09 -11.06 -8.52
CA ALA A 30 -29.93 -11.07 -7.05
C ALA A 30 -28.46 -11.01 -6.61
N PHE A 31 -27.50 -11.24 -7.52
CA PHE A 31 -26.07 -11.36 -7.22
C PHE A 31 -25.29 -10.06 -7.48
N TYR A 32 -25.98 -8.93 -7.70
CA TYR A 32 -25.37 -7.62 -7.95
C TYR A 32 -24.23 -7.30 -6.96
N GLY A 33 -24.48 -7.44 -5.65
CA GLY A 33 -23.49 -7.15 -4.61
C GLY A 33 -22.23 -8.02 -4.68
N VAL A 34 -22.40 -9.33 -4.92
CA VAL A 34 -21.26 -10.27 -5.07
C VAL A 34 -20.46 -9.97 -6.33
N ASN A 35 -21.13 -9.69 -7.44
CA ASN A 35 -20.48 -9.36 -8.71
C ASN A 35 -19.69 -8.05 -8.61
N LYS A 36 -20.26 -7.03 -7.95
CA LYS A 36 -19.56 -5.77 -7.67
C LYS A 36 -18.39 -5.96 -6.72
N LEU A 37 -18.52 -6.81 -5.69
CA LEU A 37 -17.42 -7.15 -4.80
C LEU A 37 -16.26 -7.80 -5.56
N HIS A 38 -16.57 -8.76 -6.44
CA HIS A 38 -15.57 -9.42 -7.28
C HIS A 38 -14.80 -8.41 -8.13
N LEU A 39 -15.52 -7.57 -8.87
CA LEU A 39 -14.91 -6.53 -9.70
C LEU A 39 -14.07 -5.56 -8.87
N LEU A 40 -14.56 -5.14 -7.71
CA LEU A 40 -13.87 -4.20 -6.83
C LEU A 40 -12.57 -4.80 -6.26
N MET A 41 -12.56 -6.09 -5.94
CA MET A 41 -11.35 -6.80 -5.50
C MET A 41 -10.34 -6.99 -6.64
N GLU A 42 -10.78 -7.38 -7.83
CA GLU A 42 -9.90 -7.51 -9.02
C GLU A 42 -9.25 -6.17 -9.40
N LYS A 43 -10.00 -5.06 -9.28
CA LYS A 43 -9.47 -3.70 -9.49
C LYS A 43 -8.53 -3.23 -8.38
N GLN A 44 -8.30 -4.03 -7.34
CA GLN A 44 -7.31 -3.79 -6.30
C GLN A 44 -6.28 -4.93 -6.20
N HIS A 45 -6.15 -5.80 -7.22
CA HIS A 45 -5.21 -6.94 -7.21
C HIS A 45 -3.73 -6.56 -6.99
N ASN A 46 -3.34 -5.30 -7.24
CA ASN A 46 -2.03 -4.77 -6.90
C ASN A 46 -1.77 -4.70 -5.37
N ARG A 47 -2.81 -4.73 -4.54
CA ARG A 47 -2.78 -4.71 -3.08
C ARG A 47 -2.91 -6.09 -2.42
N GLY A 48 -2.48 -7.15 -3.10
CA GLY A 48 -2.45 -8.48 -2.49
C GLY A 48 -2.71 -9.61 -3.47
N GLN A 49 -1.77 -10.54 -3.53
CA GLN A 49 -1.83 -11.71 -4.43
C GLN A 49 -1.62 -13.03 -3.67
N ASP A 50 -1.21 -12.98 -2.40
CA ASP A 50 -0.86 -14.16 -1.61
C ASP A 50 -2.08 -14.81 -0.96
N GLY A 51 -3.11 -14.02 -0.67
CA GLY A 51 -4.37 -14.50 -0.14
C GLY A 51 -5.49 -13.50 -0.33
N ALA A 52 -6.72 -13.97 -0.17
CA ALA A 52 -7.91 -13.13 -0.18
C ALA A 52 -8.98 -13.73 0.72
N GLY A 53 -9.97 -12.91 1.07
CA GLY A 53 -11.16 -13.37 1.76
C GLY A 53 -12.33 -12.44 1.59
N VAL A 54 -13.52 -13.00 1.78
CA VAL A 54 -14.79 -12.27 1.70
C VAL A 54 -15.73 -12.72 2.81
N ALA A 55 -16.53 -11.80 3.30
CA ALA A 55 -17.61 -12.02 4.23
C ALA A 55 -18.89 -11.33 3.75
N ASN A 56 -20.04 -11.87 4.14
CA ASN A 56 -21.36 -11.33 3.83
C ASN A 56 -22.30 -11.48 5.02
N ILE A 57 -23.11 -10.45 5.27
CA ILE A 57 -24.18 -10.42 6.26
C ILE A 57 -25.53 -10.25 5.55
N LYS A 58 -26.48 -11.12 5.91
CA LYS A 58 -27.88 -11.06 5.46
C LYS A 58 -28.76 -10.41 6.52
N PHE A 59 -29.70 -9.59 6.10
CA PHE A 59 -30.57 -8.87 7.02
C PHE A 59 -31.88 -9.62 7.26
N GLY A 60 -32.53 -9.39 8.40
CA GLY A 60 -33.88 -9.90 8.67
C GLY A 60 -34.00 -11.43 8.73
N MET A 61 -32.89 -12.13 9.02
CA MET A 61 -32.90 -13.57 9.20
C MET A 61 -33.51 -13.94 10.56
N LYS A 62 -34.27 -15.04 10.60
CA LYS A 62 -34.89 -15.54 11.84
C LYS A 62 -33.88 -16.34 12.68
N PRO A 63 -34.12 -16.49 14.00
CA PRO A 63 -33.36 -17.45 14.81
C PRO A 63 -33.33 -18.85 14.17
N GLY A 64 -32.13 -19.44 14.09
CA GLY A 64 -31.89 -20.71 13.40
C GLY A 64 -31.52 -20.58 11.92
N GLU A 65 -31.72 -19.42 11.29
CA GLU A 65 -31.30 -19.16 9.91
C GLU A 65 -29.88 -18.56 9.86
N ARG A 66 -29.11 -18.93 8.84
CA ARG A 66 -27.72 -18.47 8.67
C ARG A 66 -27.65 -17.07 8.08
N TYR A 67 -27.07 -16.12 8.82
CA TYR A 67 -26.91 -14.73 8.38
C TYR A 67 -25.46 -14.31 8.07
N ILE A 68 -24.42 -14.98 8.61
CA ILE A 68 -23.01 -14.72 8.26
C ILE A 68 -22.47 -15.80 7.32
N SER A 69 -21.86 -15.35 6.21
CA SER A 69 -21.06 -16.18 5.31
C SER A 69 -19.62 -15.66 5.25
N ARG A 70 -18.64 -16.57 5.16
CA ARG A 70 -17.23 -16.21 5.03
C ARG A 70 -16.47 -17.27 4.23
N VAL A 71 -15.64 -16.83 3.27
CA VAL A 71 -14.74 -17.68 2.46
C VAL A 71 -13.38 -17.01 2.38
N ARG A 72 -12.30 -17.80 2.46
CA ARG A 72 -10.91 -17.33 2.40
C ARG A 72 -10.07 -18.30 1.57
N SER A 73 -9.10 -17.78 0.84
CA SER A 73 -8.19 -18.58 0.01
C SER A 73 -6.76 -18.06 0.05
N VAL A 74 -5.81 -18.99 -0.01
CA VAL A 74 -4.36 -18.78 -0.20
C VAL A 74 -3.85 -19.54 -1.43
N LYS A 75 -4.78 -20.01 -2.30
CA LYS A 75 -4.40 -20.70 -3.54
C LYS A 75 -3.83 -19.72 -4.55
N LYS A 76 -3.20 -20.25 -5.60
CA LYS A 76 -2.81 -19.47 -6.79
C LYS A 76 -4.07 -18.81 -7.37
N ALA A 77 -4.05 -17.48 -7.51
CA ALA A 77 -5.22 -16.65 -7.85
C ALA A 77 -6.35 -16.75 -6.80
N PRO A 78 -6.13 -16.23 -5.57
CA PRO A 78 -7.04 -16.43 -4.45
C PRO A 78 -8.41 -15.75 -4.65
N ILE A 79 -8.47 -14.64 -5.38
CA ILE A 79 -9.73 -13.96 -5.72
C ILE A 79 -10.60 -14.88 -6.57
N GLN A 80 -10.05 -15.36 -7.69
CA GLN A 80 -10.75 -16.30 -8.59
C GLN A 80 -11.25 -17.55 -7.83
N ASP A 81 -10.38 -18.17 -7.03
CA ASP A 81 -10.76 -19.37 -6.25
C ASP A 81 -11.92 -19.12 -5.27
N ILE A 82 -12.00 -17.92 -4.67
CA ILE A 82 -13.12 -17.54 -3.80
C ILE A 82 -14.41 -17.42 -4.59
N PHE A 83 -14.38 -16.68 -5.70
CA PHE A 83 -15.60 -16.42 -6.47
C PHE A 83 -16.06 -17.67 -7.23
N ASP A 84 -15.16 -18.56 -7.63
CA ASP A 84 -15.51 -19.89 -8.14
C ASP A 84 -16.28 -20.72 -7.10
N GLN A 85 -15.82 -20.74 -5.84
CA GLN A 85 -16.52 -21.44 -4.74
C GLN A 85 -17.90 -20.86 -4.45
N ILE A 86 -18.06 -19.54 -4.57
CA ILE A 86 -19.34 -18.87 -4.37
C ILE A 86 -20.27 -19.16 -5.55
N ASN A 87 -19.81 -18.94 -6.77
CA ASN A 87 -20.57 -19.11 -8.01
C ASN A 87 -20.95 -20.57 -8.27
N ALA A 88 -20.13 -21.54 -7.85
CA ALA A 88 -20.48 -22.96 -7.94
C ALA A 88 -21.79 -23.29 -7.21
N LYS A 89 -22.08 -22.62 -6.09
CA LYS A 89 -23.33 -22.81 -5.33
C LYS A 89 -24.53 -22.21 -6.07
N PHE A 90 -24.35 -21.05 -6.68
CA PHE A 90 -25.39 -20.41 -7.50
C PHE A 90 -25.70 -21.23 -8.75
N LYS A 91 -24.66 -21.73 -9.42
CA LYS A 91 -24.80 -22.61 -10.59
C LYS A 91 -25.52 -23.92 -10.23
N ALA A 92 -25.10 -24.58 -9.15
CA ALA A 92 -25.75 -25.82 -8.71
C ALA A 92 -27.24 -25.61 -8.39
N LEU A 93 -27.61 -24.44 -7.84
CA LEU A 93 -29.02 -24.11 -7.62
C LEU A 93 -29.76 -23.87 -8.94
N TYR A 94 -29.18 -23.08 -9.85
CA TYR A 94 -29.76 -22.80 -11.17
C TYR A 94 -30.01 -24.07 -11.99
N ASP A 95 -29.06 -25.01 -11.97
CA ASP A 95 -29.14 -26.27 -12.69
C ASP A 95 -30.29 -27.17 -12.17
N VAL A 96 -30.71 -27.01 -10.90
CA VAL A 96 -31.81 -27.75 -10.28
C VAL A 96 -33.15 -27.03 -10.44
N ASN A 97 -33.18 -25.72 -10.19
CA ASN A 97 -34.39 -24.90 -10.29
C ASN A 97 -34.05 -23.46 -10.72
N PRO A 98 -34.16 -23.15 -12.02
CA PRO A 98 -33.87 -21.82 -12.55
C PRO A 98 -34.72 -20.69 -11.95
N ASP A 99 -35.96 -20.95 -11.53
CA ASP A 99 -36.82 -19.88 -10.99
C ASP A 99 -36.37 -19.45 -9.57
N SER A 100 -35.69 -20.34 -8.85
CA SER A 100 -35.23 -20.08 -7.48
C SER A 100 -34.16 -18.98 -7.35
N ILE A 101 -33.47 -18.62 -8.45
CA ILE A 101 -32.51 -17.50 -8.45
C ILE A 101 -33.18 -16.12 -8.48
N GLN A 102 -34.48 -16.06 -8.72
CA GLN A 102 -35.29 -14.83 -8.65
C GLN A 102 -36.06 -14.72 -7.33
N ASP A 103 -36.13 -15.79 -6.54
CA ASP A 103 -36.79 -15.81 -5.23
C ASP A 103 -35.81 -15.36 -4.13
N VAL A 104 -35.92 -14.08 -3.75
CA VAL A 104 -35.06 -13.46 -2.73
C VAL A 104 -35.16 -14.17 -1.37
N ASP A 105 -36.36 -14.55 -0.94
CA ASP A 105 -36.58 -15.17 0.36
C ASP A 105 -35.97 -16.58 0.39
N PHE A 106 -36.18 -17.35 -0.67
CA PHE A 106 -35.55 -18.65 -0.83
C PHE A 106 -34.03 -18.54 -0.83
N LEU A 107 -33.46 -17.62 -1.60
CA LEU A 107 -32.02 -17.39 -1.66
C LEU A 107 -31.44 -17.05 -0.29
N LYS A 108 -32.05 -16.09 0.42
CA LYS A 108 -31.60 -15.68 1.75
C LYS A 108 -31.65 -16.81 2.77
N ARG A 109 -32.63 -17.71 2.72
CA ARG A 109 -32.70 -18.84 3.66
C ARG A 109 -31.72 -19.97 3.31
N ASN A 110 -31.48 -20.23 2.03
CA ASN A 110 -30.84 -21.47 1.61
C ASN A 110 -29.39 -21.31 1.10
N VAL A 111 -29.00 -20.11 0.64
CA VAL A 111 -27.71 -19.90 -0.07
C VAL A 111 -26.87 -18.84 0.62
N GLY A 112 -25.58 -19.08 0.82
CA GLY A 112 -24.66 -18.05 1.34
C GLY A 112 -24.38 -16.94 0.32
N PHE A 113 -23.87 -15.80 0.78
CA PHE A 113 -23.52 -14.65 -0.09
C PHE A 113 -24.69 -13.99 -0.82
N THR A 114 -25.91 -14.15 -0.32
CA THR A 114 -27.12 -13.49 -0.83
C THR A 114 -27.64 -12.45 0.17
N GLY A 115 -26.74 -11.72 0.82
CA GLY A 115 -27.05 -10.66 1.77
C GLY A 115 -26.78 -9.26 1.23
N GLU A 116 -26.95 -8.26 2.08
CA GLU A 116 -26.94 -6.85 1.70
C GLU A 116 -25.66 -6.11 2.13
N LEU A 117 -24.78 -6.76 2.88
CA LEU A 117 -23.54 -6.19 3.39
C LEU A 117 -22.36 -7.13 3.13
N PHE A 118 -21.29 -6.60 2.54
CA PHE A 118 -20.14 -7.36 2.07
C PHE A 118 -18.83 -6.73 2.50
N LEU A 119 -17.85 -7.57 2.83
CA LEU A 119 -16.48 -7.15 3.11
C LEU A 119 -15.51 -8.11 2.42
N GLY A 120 -14.68 -7.57 1.54
CA GLY A 120 -13.56 -8.23 0.88
C GLY A 120 -12.23 -7.72 1.40
N HIS A 121 -11.23 -8.59 1.38
CA HIS A 121 -9.86 -8.28 1.72
C HIS A 121 -8.89 -8.98 0.78
N LEU A 122 -7.86 -8.24 0.37
CA LEU A 122 -6.74 -8.69 -0.42
C LEU A 122 -5.52 -8.69 0.48
N ARG A 123 -4.89 -9.85 0.63
CA ARG A 123 -3.74 -10.04 1.50
C ARG A 123 -2.49 -10.12 0.66
N TYR A 124 -1.52 -9.28 1.02
CA TYR A 124 -0.13 -9.57 0.78
C TYR A 124 0.42 -10.25 2.04
N GLY A 125 1.01 -11.43 1.87
CA GLY A 125 1.55 -12.22 2.96
C GLY A 125 2.82 -11.57 3.46
N THR A 126 2.77 -11.00 4.66
CA THR A 126 3.97 -10.54 5.36
C THR A 126 4.70 -11.71 6.01
N PHE A 127 5.99 -11.52 6.34
CA PHE A 127 6.90 -12.54 6.89
C PHE A 127 6.18 -13.52 7.83
N GLY A 128 6.04 -14.78 7.39
CA GLY A 128 5.24 -15.81 8.08
C GLY A 128 4.74 -16.89 7.11
N ARG A 129 4.18 -17.99 7.64
CA ARG A 129 3.55 -19.02 6.78
C ARG A 129 2.32 -18.42 6.10
N ASN A 130 2.25 -18.49 4.77
CA ASN A 130 1.04 -18.12 4.05
C ASN A 130 -0.08 -19.12 4.37
N SER A 131 -0.90 -18.78 5.37
CA SER A 131 -1.94 -19.63 5.92
C SER A 131 -3.31 -19.01 5.74
N LYS A 132 -4.34 -19.87 5.72
CA LYS A 132 -5.73 -19.41 5.67
C LYS A 132 -6.13 -18.74 6.98
N GLU A 133 -5.47 -19.10 8.07
CA GLU A 133 -5.65 -18.59 9.42
C GLU A 133 -5.28 -17.11 9.50
N SER A 134 -4.20 -16.71 8.81
CA SER A 134 -3.73 -15.33 8.70
C SER A 134 -4.48 -14.50 7.64
N CYS A 135 -5.46 -15.08 6.94
CA CYS A 135 -6.25 -14.34 5.94
C CYS A 135 -7.47 -13.67 6.59
N HIS A 136 -7.66 -12.40 6.28
CA HIS A 136 -8.86 -11.66 6.64
C HIS A 136 -10.01 -12.05 5.69
N PRO A 137 -11.28 -11.78 6.01
CA PRO A 137 -11.75 -11.22 7.29
C PRO A 137 -11.69 -12.20 8.46
N PHE A 138 -11.38 -11.69 9.65
CA PHE A 138 -11.53 -12.43 10.91
C PHE A 138 -12.97 -12.39 11.40
N LEU A 139 -13.41 -13.40 12.15
CA LEU A 139 -14.78 -13.54 12.62
C LEU A 139 -14.74 -13.90 14.10
N ARG A 140 -15.36 -13.07 14.93
CA ARG A 140 -15.70 -13.32 16.33
C ARG A 140 -17.19 -13.67 16.38
N GLN A 141 -17.50 -14.88 16.83
CA GLN A 141 -18.88 -15.39 16.86
C GLN A 141 -19.46 -15.33 18.27
N ASN A 142 -20.74 -15.01 18.34
CA ASN A 142 -21.52 -15.02 19.57
C ASN A 142 -22.95 -15.51 19.24
N ASN A 143 -23.68 -16.04 20.23
CA ASN A 143 -25.09 -16.40 20.04
C ASN A 143 -25.99 -15.15 19.94
N TRP A 144 -25.54 -14.00 20.41
CA TRP A 144 -26.22 -12.71 20.25
C TRP A 144 -25.77 -12.05 18.96
N ILE A 145 -26.71 -11.82 18.05
CA ILE A 145 -26.42 -11.25 16.71
C ILE A 145 -25.68 -9.90 16.80
N THR A 146 -26.00 -9.09 17.80
CA THR A 146 -25.40 -7.78 18.10
C THR A 146 -23.97 -7.84 18.67
N ARG A 147 -23.46 -9.04 19.03
CA ARG A 147 -22.08 -9.26 19.50
C ARG A 147 -21.18 -9.95 18.48
N ASN A 148 -21.72 -10.29 17.31
CA ASN A 148 -20.94 -10.89 16.23
C ASN A 148 -20.17 -9.79 15.49
N LEU A 149 -18.89 -10.04 15.23
CA LEU A 149 -18.00 -9.07 14.62
C LEU A 149 -17.13 -9.74 13.55
N VAL A 150 -17.10 -9.16 12.36
CA VAL A 150 -16.18 -9.50 11.28
C VAL A 150 -15.23 -8.32 11.07
N VAL A 151 -13.92 -8.54 11.03
CA VAL A 151 -12.93 -7.45 10.83
C VAL A 151 -11.98 -7.77 9.68
N ALA A 152 -11.69 -6.78 8.86
CA ALA A 152 -10.59 -6.79 7.91
C ALA A 152 -9.92 -5.41 7.85
N GLY A 153 -8.68 -5.31 7.41
CA GLY A 153 -8.02 -4.01 7.33
C GLY A 153 -6.64 -4.07 6.71
N ASN A 154 -6.17 -2.92 6.23
CA ASN A 154 -4.78 -2.67 5.92
C ASN A 154 -4.19 -1.93 7.12
N PHE A 155 -3.49 -2.65 8.00
CA PHE A 155 -2.94 -2.06 9.21
C PHE A 155 -1.65 -2.73 9.64
N ASN A 156 -0.86 -1.98 10.41
CA ASN A 156 0.19 -2.49 11.27
C ASN A 156 0.24 -1.60 12.51
N LEU A 157 0.17 -2.22 13.68
CA LEU A 157 0.30 -1.53 14.97
C LEU A 157 1.72 -1.69 15.51
N THR A 158 2.30 -0.63 16.05
CA THR A 158 3.67 -0.59 16.58
C THR A 158 3.75 -0.91 18.07
N ASN A 159 2.60 -0.92 18.75
CA ASN A 159 2.49 -1.13 20.19
C ASN A 159 1.66 -2.37 20.56
N VAL A 160 1.83 -3.46 19.80
CA VAL A 160 1.10 -4.71 19.99
C VAL A 160 1.35 -5.31 21.39
N ASP A 161 2.57 -5.16 21.92
CA ASP A 161 2.93 -5.64 23.25
C ASP A 161 2.07 -4.95 24.32
N GLU A 162 2.02 -3.62 24.29
CA GLU A 162 1.25 -2.79 25.22
C GLU A 162 -0.25 -3.09 25.12
N LEU A 163 -0.77 -3.22 23.89
CA LEU A 163 -2.18 -3.52 23.67
C LEU A 163 -2.56 -4.93 24.12
N PHE A 164 -1.64 -5.90 24.03
CA PHE A 164 -1.85 -7.25 24.53
C PHE A 164 -1.94 -7.26 26.06
N ASP A 165 -1.07 -6.52 26.74
CA ASP A 165 -1.10 -6.39 28.20
C ASP A 165 -2.40 -5.74 28.70
N VAL A 166 -2.94 -4.77 27.96
CA VAL A 166 -4.28 -4.20 28.26
C VAL A 166 -5.35 -5.29 28.27
N LEU A 167 -5.34 -6.21 27.29
CA LEU A 167 -6.31 -7.31 27.23
C LEU A 167 -6.15 -8.29 28.41
N LEU A 168 -4.91 -8.58 28.81
CA LEU A 168 -4.65 -9.44 29.98
C LEU A 168 -5.14 -8.81 31.28
N ASN A 169 -4.92 -7.50 31.45
CA ASN A 169 -5.31 -6.76 32.66
C ASN A 169 -6.83 -6.70 32.86
N VAL A 170 -7.62 -6.74 31.78
CA VAL A 170 -9.09 -6.86 31.87
C VAL A 170 -9.57 -8.32 31.97
N GLY A 171 -8.66 -9.29 32.11
CA GLY A 171 -8.96 -10.70 32.34
C GLY A 171 -9.22 -11.52 31.07
N GLN A 172 -8.89 -11.00 29.88
CA GLN A 172 -9.01 -11.78 28.65
C GLN A 172 -7.82 -12.73 28.45
N HIS A 173 -8.04 -13.74 27.62
CA HIS A 173 -7.02 -14.72 27.25
C HIS A 173 -6.91 -14.80 25.71
N PRO A 174 -6.22 -13.84 25.06
CA PRO A 174 -6.11 -13.84 23.61
C PRO A 174 -5.33 -15.07 23.11
N LYS A 175 -5.82 -15.70 22.04
CA LYS A 175 -5.26 -16.95 21.51
C LYS A 175 -3.85 -16.82 20.91
N GLU A 176 -3.45 -15.60 20.56
CA GLU A 176 -2.22 -15.30 19.85
C GLU A 176 -1.87 -13.83 20.08
N LYS A 177 -0.57 -13.56 20.23
CA LYS A 177 -0.02 -12.21 20.30
C LYS A 177 0.22 -11.69 18.89
N SER A 178 -0.84 -11.16 18.27
CA SER A 178 -0.79 -10.53 16.95
C SER A 178 -1.66 -9.28 16.92
N ASP A 179 -1.28 -8.30 16.10
CA ASP A 179 -2.01 -7.07 15.88
C ASP A 179 -3.51 -7.34 15.59
N THR A 180 -3.78 -8.33 14.75
CA THR A 180 -5.12 -8.62 14.26
C THR A 180 -6.01 -9.23 15.33
N VAL A 181 -5.46 -10.13 16.16
CA VAL A 181 -6.20 -10.69 17.30
C VAL A 181 -6.45 -9.61 18.33
N THR A 182 -5.45 -8.80 18.64
CA THR A 182 -5.59 -7.71 19.62
C THR A 182 -6.64 -6.68 19.20
N VAL A 183 -6.66 -6.28 17.94
CA VAL A 183 -7.71 -5.40 17.38
C VAL A 183 -9.10 -6.06 17.49
N LEU A 184 -9.24 -7.30 17.02
CA LEU A 184 -10.52 -8.01 17.02
C LEU A 184 -11.10 -8.11 18.43
N GLU A 185 -10.26 -8.46 19.41
CA GLU A 185 -10.68 -8.64 20.79
C GLU A 185 -10.90 -7.31 21.52
N LYS A 186 -10.13 -6.23 21.25
CA LYS A 186 -10.44 -4.90 21.82
C LYS A 186 -11.79 -4.39 21.32
N ILE A 187 -12.05 -4.44 20.00
CA ILE A 187 -13.36 -4.03 19.46
C ILE A 187 -14.46 -4.94 20.01
N GLY A 188 -14.22 -6.26 20.04
CA GLY A 188 -15.16 -7.24 20.58
C GLY A 188 -15.49 -7.02 22.07
N HIS A 189 -14.50 -6.63 22.87
CA HIS A 189 -14.67 -6.30 24.28
C HIS A 189 -15.63 -5.14 24.48
N PHE A 190 -15.35 -4.00 23.83
CA PHE A 190 -16.18 -2.81 23.98
C PHE A 190 -17.55 -2.98 23.32
N LEU A 191 -17.64 -3.83 22.28
CA LEU A 191 -18.92 -4.27 21.74
C LEU A 191 -19.75 -5.03 22.78
N ASP A 192 -19.15 -5.96 23.52
CA ASP A 192 -19.85 -6.70 24.58
C ASP A 192 -20.26 -5.77 25.74
N VAL A 193 -19.38 -4.85 26.15
CA VAL A 193 -19.66 -3.86 27.21
C VAL A 193 -20.85 -2.97 26.84
N GLU A 194 -20.84 -2.38 25.64
CA GLU A 194 -21.95 -1.54 25.16
C GLU A 194 -23.27 -2.33 25.11
N ASN A 195 -23.20 -3.60 24.71
CA ASN A 195 -24.35 -4.49 24.63
C ASN A 195 -24.93 -4.81 26.01
N ASP A 196 -24.06 -5.09 27.00
CA ASP A 196 -24.47 -5.37 28.39
C ASP A 196 -25.07 -4.13 29.08
N GLU A 197 -24.51 -2.94 28.82
CA GLU A 197 -25.05 -1.66 29.28
C GLU A 197 -26.48 -1.44 28.74
N LEU A 198 -26.65 -1.49 27.40
CA LEU A 198 -27.96 -1.30 26.77
C LEU A 198 -28.97 -2.38 27.18
N TYR A 199 -28.53 -3.63 27.33
CA TYR A 199 -29.40 -4.71 27.82
C TYR A 199 -29.93 -4.39 29.21
N SER A 200 -29.07 -3.91 30.12
CA SER A 200 -29.44 -3.57 31.49
C SER A 200 -30.42 -2.40 31.53
N ASP A 201 -30.14 -1.35 30.75
CA ASP A 201 -30.98 -0.16 30.64
C ASP A 201 -32.38 -0.51 30.13
N PHE A 202 -32.47 -1.19 28.99
CA PHE A 202 -33.76 -1.58 28.40
C PHE A 202 -34.50 -2.63 29.23
N LYS A 203 -33.79 -3.49 29.97
CA LYS A 203 -34.43 -4.39 30.93
C LYS A 203 -35.06 -3.64 32.09
N SER A 204 -34.42 -2.58 32.57
CA SER A 204 -34.96 -1.73 33.64
C SER A 204 -36.21 -0.98 33.20
N GLU A 205 -36.37 -0.70 31.90
CA GLU A 205 -37.59 -0.14 31.29
C GLU A 205 -38.76 -1.14 31.20
N GLY A 206 -38.55 -2.42 31.52
CA GLY A 206 -39.60 -3.46 31.51
C GLY A 206 -39.82 -4.12 30.15
N LEU A 207 -38.93 -3.91 29.17
CA LEU A 207 -39.02 -4.51 27.84
C LEU A 207 -38.81 -6.04 27.89
N SER A 208 -39.54 -6.78 27.05
CA SER A 208 -39.33 -8.22 26.85
C SER A 208 -37.95 -8.50 26.24
N ASN A 209 -37.46 -9.74 26.31
CA ASN A 209 -36.15 -10.08 25.72
C ASN A 209 -36.08 -9.75 24.23
N ASP A 210 -37.14 -10.07 23.48
CA ASP A 210 -37.17 -9.85 22.04
C ASP A 210 -37.13 -8.36 21.69
N GLU A 211 -37.86 -7.52 22.44
CA GLU A 211 -37.84 -6.06 22.28
C GLU A 211 -36.47 -5.47 22.64
N VAL A 212 -35.85 -5.93 23.73
CA VAL A 212 -34.50 -5.50 24.13
C VAL A 212 -33.51 -5.78 23.02
N TYR A 213 -33.49 -6.99 22.45
CA TYR A 213 -32.54 -7.33 21.38
C TYR A 213 -32.73 -6.51 20.11
N ALA A 214 -33.98 -6.25 19.72
CA ALA A 214 -34.28 -5.38 18.60
C ALA A 214 -33.77 -3.95 18.86
N LYS A 215 -34.05 -3.41 20.05
CA LYS A 215 -33.64 -2.05 20.44
C LYS A 215 -32.12 -1.89 20.55
N ILE A 216 -31.40 -2.89 21.09
CA ILE A 216 -29.93 -2.91 21.08
C ILE A 216 -29.39 -2.83 19.65
N ALA A 217 -29.95 -3.61 18.71
CA ALA A 217 -29.47 -3.60 17.33
C ALA A 217 -29.60 -2.22 16.66
N ASP A 218 -30.64 -1.47 17.01
CA ASP A 218 -30.88 -0.14 16.45
C ASP A 218 -30.00 0.93 17.14
N GLU A 219 -29.88 0.87 18.47
CA GLU A 219 -29.25 1.93 19.29
C GLU A 219 -27.76 1.74 19.60
N ILE A 220 -27.16 0.58 19.29
CA ILE A 220 -25.76 0.29 19.64
C ILE A 220 -24.78 1.37 19.14
N GLY A 221 -24.02 1.93 20.08
CA GLY A 221 -23.12 3.05 19.86
C GLY A 221 -21.79 2.66 19.21
N ILE A 222 -21.77 2.46 17.89
CA ILE A 222 -20.54 2.12 17.14
C ILE A 222 -19.43 3.16 17.37
N GLU A 223 -19.78 4.45 17.43
CA GLU A 223 -18.84 5.53 17.74
C GLU A 223 -18.14 5.30 19.09
N LYS A 224 -18.90 5.03 20.16
CA LYS A 224 -18.39 4.81 21.51
C LYS A 224 -17.51 3.57 21.58
N ILE A 225 -17.90 2.49 20.90
CA ILE A 225 -17.13 1.25 20.80
C ILE A 225 -15.77 1.52 20.15
N LEU A 226 -15.76 2.20 19.00
CA LEU A 226 -14.54 2.49 18.26
C LEU A 226 -13.62 3.41 19.06
N LYS A 227 -14.14 4.48 19.68
CA LYS A 227 -13.38 5.41 20.52
C LYS A 227 -12.58 4.68 21.61
N LYS A 228 -13.26 3.84 22.39
CA LYS A 228 -12.62 3.06 23.47
C LYS A 228 -11.66 2.00 22.92
N ALA A 229 -12.01 1.33 21.81
CA ALA A 229 -11.16 0.29 21.24
C ALA A 229 -9.84 0.84 20.71
N SER A 230 -9.88 1.99 20.04
CA SER A 230 -8.74 2.57 19.33
C SER A 230 -7.93 3.61 20.10
N GLU A 231 -8.34 3.97 21.32
CA GLU A 231 -7.71 5.02 22.15
C GLU A 231 -6.18 4.90 22.21
N ASP A 232 -5.68 3.67 22.45
CA ASP A 232 -4.24 3.43 22.60
C ASP A 232 -3.55 2.94 21.32
N TRP A 233 -4.22 2.91 20.16
CA TRP A 233 -3.60 2.34 18.95
C TRP A 233 -2.52 3.26 18.39
N ASP A 234 -1.29 2.76 18.33
CA ASP A 234 -0.17 3.40 17.64
C ASP A 234 0.15 2.61 16.37
N GLY A 235 0.20 3.27 15.23
CA GLY A 235 0.39 2.62 13.95
C GLY A 235 -0.33 3.31 12.79
N GLY A 236 -0.30 2.65 11.63
CA GLY A 236 -1.01 3.07 10.43
C GLY A 236 -2.10 2.06 10.14
N TYR A 237 -3.33 2.52 9.93
CA TYR A 237 -4.46 1.61 9.78
C TYR A 237 -5.64 2.17 8.99
N THR A 238 -6.25 1.30 8.22
CA THR A 238 -7.62 1.42 7.73
C THR A 238 -8.32 0.09 7.99
N MET A 239 -9.32 0.11 8.87
CA MET A 239 -9.99 -1.09 9.35
C MET A 239 -11.48 -1.04 9.11
N ALA A 240 -12.00 -2.08 8.48
CA ALA A 240 -13.41 -2.27 8.21
C ALA A 240 -13.98 -3.38 9.10
N GLY A 241 -15.16 -3.13 9.67
CA GLY A 241 -15.89 -4.09 10.47
C GLY A 241 -17.32 -4.27 10.01
N LEU A 242 -17.83 -5.51 10.09
CA LEU A 242 -19.24 -5.82 9.93
C LEU A 242 -19.78 -6.40 11.23
N LEU A 243 -20.92 -5.89 11.70
CA LEU A 243 -21.61 -6.39 12.88
C LEU A 243 -22.79 -7.29 12.47
N GLY A 244 -23.03 -8.33 13.25
CA GLY A 244 -24.01 -9.36 12.90
C GLY A 244 -25.41 -8.84 12.62
N HIS A 245 -25.84 -7.75 13.27
CA HIS A 245 -27.17 -7.16 13.09
C HIS A 245 -27.31 -6.31 11.82
N GLY A 246 -26.21 -6.01 11.13
CA GLY A 246 -26.21 -5.35 9.82
C GLY A 246 -25.55 -3.97 9.77
N ASP A 247 -25.01 -3.47 10.88
CA ASP A 247 -24.16 -2.28 10.87
C ASP A 247 -22.75 -2.60 10.39
N ALA A 248 -22.05 -1.58 9.91
CA ALA A 248 -20.66 -1.65 9.53
C ALA A 248 -19.92 -0.36 9.86
N PHE A 249 -18.59 -0.43 9.86
CA PHE A 249 -17.74 0.74 9.95
C PHE A 249 -16.50 0.60 9.09
N VAL A 250 -15.90 1.72 8.71
CA VAL A 250 -14.50 1.81 8.27
C VAL A 250 -13.80 2.93 9.02
N LEU A 251 -12.79 2.60 9.82
CA LEU A 251 -12.02 3.52 10.66
C LEU A 251 -10.63 3.76 10.07
N ARG A 252 -10.19 5.02 10.03
CA ARG A 252 -8.88 5.44 9.55
C ARG A 252 -8.00 6.01 10.67
N ASP A 253 -6.69 5.77 10.59
CA ASP A 253 -5.72 6.27 11.55
C ASP A 253 -5.68 7.81 11.64
N PRO A 254 -5.35 8.39 12.82
CA PRO A 254 -5.30 9.84 13.05
C PRO A 254 -4.34 10.61 12.14
N SER A 255 -3.30 9.97 11.63
CA SER A 255 -2.27 10.61 10.79
C SER A 255 -2.58 10.48 9.29
N GLY A 256 -3.62 9.71 8.93
CA GLY A 256 -4.01 9.43 7.56
C GLY A 256 -3.01 8.57 6.78
N ILE A 257 -2.19 7.77 7.47
CA ILE A 257 -1.09 6.96 6.90
C ILE A 257 -1.63 6.04 5.81
N ARG A 258 -2.71 5.29 6.11
CA ARG A 258 -3.33 4.34 5.18
C ARG A 258 -4.51 4.97 4.44
N PRO A 259 -4.64 4.77 3.12
CA PRO A 259 -5.73 5.37 2.35
C PRO A 259 -7.03 4.58 2.47
N ALA A 260 -8.14 5.33 2.44
CA ALA A 260 -9.48 4.80 2.34
C ALA A 260 -10.35 5.80 1.58
N PHE A 261 -11.04 5.32 0.55
CA PHE A 261 -11.92 6.11 -0.30
C PHE A 261 -13.32 5.51 -0.28
N TRP A 262 -14.34 6.36 -0.34
CA TRP A 262 -15.72 5.92 -0.28
C TRP A 262 -16.62 6.70 -1.23
N PHE A 263 -17.71 6.06 -1.63
CA PHE A 263 -18.76 6.63 -2.47
C PHE A 263 -20.12 6.16 -1.95
N GLU A 264 -21.12 7.02 -2.04
CA GLU A 264 -22.49 6.72 -1.65
C GLU A 264 -23.49 7.33 -2.64
N ASN A 265 -24.56 6.59 -2.93
CA ASN A 265 -25.76 7.08 -3.57
C ASN A 265 -27.01 6.46 -2.92
N ASP A 266 -28.16 6.53 -3.60
CA ASP A 266 -29.41 5.96 -3.10
C ASP A 266 -29.44 4.43 -3.06
N GLU A 267 -28.54 3.79 -3.81
CA GLU A 267 -28.49 2.33 -3.96
C GLU A 267 -27.40 1.71 -3.10
N VAL A 268 -26.21 2.30 -3.04
CA VAL A 268 -25.05 1.69 -2.40
C VAL A 268 -24.25 2.67 -1.57
N CYS A 269 -23.57 2.15 -0.56
CA CYS A 269 -22.40 2.78 0.06
C CYS A 269 -21.23 1.82 -0.08
N VAL A 270 -20.09 2.31 -0.58
CA VAL A 270 -18.93 1.49 -0.93
C VAL A 270 -17.65 2.12 -0.47
N VAL A 271 -16.71 1.29 -0.01
CA VAL A 271 -15.39 1.72 0.46
C VAL A 271 -14.31 0.85 -0.16
N ALA A 272 -13.21 1.46 -0.58
CA ALA A 272 -12.04 0.77 -1.12
C ALA A 272 -10.73 1.46 -0.69
N SER A 273 -9.61 0.74 -0.74
CA SER A 273 -8.29 1.34 -0.49
C SER A 273 -7.84 2.27 -1.63
N GLU A 274 -8.40 2.13 -2.83
CA GLU A 274 -8.06 2.95 -4.01
C GLU A 274 -9.29 3.54 -4.71
N ARG A 275 -9.23 4.84 -4.99
CA ARG A 275 -10.26 5.58 -5.75
C ARG A 275 -10.52 4.99 -7.16
N PRO A 276 -9.53 4.66 -8.00
CA PRO A 276 -9.80 4.09 -9.33
C PRO A 276 -10.59 2.79 -9.33
N ALA A 277 -10.51 2.03 -8.23
CA ALA A 277 -11.27 0.79 -8.09
C ALA A 277 -12.78 1.08 -7.97
N LEU A 278 -13.17 2.12 -7.22
CA LEU A 278 -14.55 2.59 -7.12
C LEU A 278 -15.06 3.11 -8.46
N GLN A 279 -14.28 3.98 -9.11
CA GLN A 279 -14.62 4.57 -10.41
C GLN A 279 -14.91 3.49 -11.46
N THR A 280 -14.06 2.47 -11.53
CA THR A 280 -14.23 1.39 -12.49
C THR A 280 -15.39 0.47 -12.12
N ALA A 281 -15.55 0.13 -10.83
CA ALA A 281 -16.56 -0.82 -10.40
C ALA A 281 -17.98 -0.24 -10.46
N PHE A 282 -18.13 1.06 -10.26
CA PHE A 282 -19.44 1.74 -10.17
C PHE A 282 -19.69 2.76 -11.30
N ASN A 283 -18.73 2.94 -12.22
CA ASN A 283 -18.84 3.88 -13.33
C ASN A 283 -19.12 5.33 -12.86
N ILE A 284 -18.30 5.78 -11.92
CA ILE A 284 -18.41 7.11 -11.26
C ILE A 284 -17.20 7.98 -11.59
N GLN A 285 -17.37 9.29 -11.45
CA GLN A 285 -16.32 10.28 -11.70
C GLN A 285 -15.42 10.46 -10.47
N VAL A 286 -14.34 11.23 -10.63
CA VAL A 286 -13.38 11.48 -9.54
C VAL A 286 -14.04 12.27 -8.43
N GLU A 287 -14.90 13.21 -8.80
CA GLU A 287 -15.58 14.18 -7.93
C GLU A 287 -16.65 13.52 -7.05
N ASP A 288 -17.12 12.32 -7.42
CA ASP A 288 -18.08 11.54 -6.64
C ASP A 288 -17.40 10.80 -5.47
N VAL A 289 -16.08 10.65 -5.48
CA VAL A 289 -15.34 9.84 -4.51
C VAL A 289 -14.75 10.71 -3.41
N ASN A 290 -15.08 10.37 -2.17
CA ASN A 290 -14.55 11.00 -0.97
C ASN A 290 -13.36 10.20 -0.42
N GLU A 291 -12.38 10.88 0.18
CA GLU A 291 -11.35 10.25 1.01
C GLU A 291 -11.82 10.29 2.47
N LEU A 292 -11.76 9.17 3.19
CA LEU A 292 -12.15 9.13 4.61
C LEU A 292 -11.20 9.99 5.44
N THR A 293 -11.70 10.91 6.26
CA THR A 293 -10.87 11.85 7.02
C THR A 293 -10.01 11.13 8.06
N PRO A 294 -8.74 11.54 8.28
CA PRO A 294 -7.91 10.99 9.37
C PRO A 294 -8.63 11.03 10.72
N GLY A 295 -8.48 9.97 11.52
CA GLY A 295 -9.13 9.83 12.83
C GLY A 295 -10.65 9.61 12.81
N HIS A 296 -11.27 9.62 11.63
CA HIS A 296 -12.71 9.40 11.48
C HIS A 296 -13.03 7.95 11.13
N ALA A 297 -14.27 7.55 11.43
CA ALA A 297 -14.89 6.35 10.92
C ALA A 297 -16.12 6.68 10.07
N LEU A 298 -16.26 6.00 8.94
CA LEU A 298 -17.49 5.93 8.19
C LEU A 298 -18.38 4.85 8.83
N ILE A 299 -19.42 5.27 9.56
CA ILE A 299 -20.40 4.37 10.19
C ILE A 299 -21.57 4.19 9.22
N ILE A 300 -21.88 2.93 8.90
CA ILE A 300 -22.91 2.54 7.94
C ILE A 300 -23.93 1.67 8.67
N LYS A 301 -25.13 2.20 8.90
CA LYS A 301 -26.17 1.49 9.65
C LYS A 301 -26.97 0.55 8.76
N LYS A 302 -27.64 -0.42 9.38
CA LYS A 302 -28.55 -1.37 8.71
C LYS A 302 -29.64 -0.68 7.90
N ASP A 303 -30.21 0.41 8.43
CA ASP A 303 -31.26 1.22 7.77
C ASP A 303 -30.77 1.96 6.51
N GLY A 304 -29.45 1.95 6.25
CA GLY A 304 -28.82 2.60 5.12
C GLY A 304 -28.33 4.01 5.41
N SER A 305 -28.46 4.52 6.63
CA SER A 305 -27.83 5.77 7.03
C SER A 305 -26.31 5.62 7.07
N VAL A 306 -25.62 6.65 6.60
CA VAL A 306 -24.16 6.71 6.53
C VAL A 306 -23.72 8.01 7.18
N LYS A 307 -22.73 7.93 8.07
CA LYS A 307 -22.19 9.10 8.75
C LYS A 307 -20.69 8.95 8.96
N GLU A 308 -19.94 9.91 8.49
CA GLU A 308 -18.55 10.09 8.87
C GLU A 308 -18.48 10.74 10.26
N THR A 309 -17.83 10.06 11.20
CA THR A 309 -17.83 10.42 12.62
C THR A 309 -16.41 10.48 13.15
N LEU A 310 -16.09 11.54 13.88
CA LEU A 310 -14.80 11.69 14.56
C LEU A 310 -14.69 10.64 15.68
N ILE A 311 -13.67 9.79 15.59
CA ILE A 311 -13.37 8.77 16.60
C ILE A 311 -12.17 9.22 17.43
N ASN A 312 -11.04 9.46 16.78
CA ASN A 312 -9.81 9.91 17.42
C ASN A 312 -9.44 11.28 16.87
N GLU A 313 -8.94 12.17 17.73
CA GLU A 313 -8.47 13.49 17.29
C GLU A 313 -7.38 13.35 16.22
N PRO A 314 -7.51 14.04 15.06
CA PRO A 314 -6.52 13.94 14.00
C PRO A 314 -5.16 14.51 14.44
N ASN A 315 -4.09 13.82 14.06
CA ASN A 315 -2.72 14.32 14.20
C ASN A 315 -2.36 15.22 13.01
N GLU A 316 -1.14 15.77 13.01
CA GLU A 316 -0.57 16.37 11.80
C GLU A 316 -0.62 15.34 10.65
N PRO A 317 -1.25 15.64 9.51
CA PRO A 317 -1.38 14.67 8.43
C PRO A 317 -0.02 14.26 7.86
N ARG A 318 0.26 12.96 7.91
CA ARG A 318 1.50 12.34 7.40
C ARG A 318 1.15 11.17 6.49
N LYS A 319 0.28 11.43 5.51
CA LYS A 319 -0.15 10.42 4.52
C LYS A 319 1.07 9.85 3.77
N CYS A 320 1.11 8.53 3.60
CA CYS A 320 2.25 7.84 2.98
C CYS A 320 2.59 8.43 1.59
N SER A 321 3.84 8.89 1.38
CA SER A 321 4.33 9.32 0.07
C SER A 321 4.61 8.15 -0.89
N PHE A 322 4.95 6.98 -0.36
CA PHE A 322 5.24 5.75 -1.12
C PHE A 322 4.02 5.22 -1.88
N GLU A 323 2.82 5.50 -1.39
CA GLU A 323 1.58 5.26 -2.13
C GLU A 323 1.58 5.99 -3.48
N ARG A 324 2.10 7.21 -3.51
CA ARG A 324 2.19 8.05 -4.71
C ARG A 324 3.36 7.63 -5.60
N ILE A 325 4.50 7.27 -5.01
CA ILE A 325 5.69 6.85 -5.75
C ILE A 325 5.46 5.51 -6.47
N TYR A 326 4.91 4.51 -5.79
CA TYR A 326 4.94 3.12 -6.27
C TYR A 326 3.63 2.33 -6.10
N PHE A 327 3.07 2.26 -4.88
CA PHE A 327 2.06 1.22 -4.55
C PHE A 327 0.71 1.39 -5.22
N SER A 328 0.14 2.59 -5.14
CA SER A 328 -1.16 2.85 -5.72
C SER A 328 -1.09 2.91 -7.25
N ARG A 329 -2.22 2.68 -7.91
CA ARG A 329 -2.29 2.71 -9.37
C ARG A 329 -1.97 4.10 -9.90
N GLY A 330 -1.03 4.15 -10.84
CA GLY A 330 -0.69 5.38 -11.55
C GLY A 330 -1.79 5.91 -12.46
N SER A 331 -2.91 5.19 -12.63
CA SER A 331 -4.10 5.68 -13.34
C SER A 331 -4.97 6.61 -12.50
N ASP A 332 -4.72 6.72 -11.19
CA ASP A 332 -5.37 7.72 -10.34
C ASP A 332 -4.97 9.14 -10.78
N LYS A 333 -5.93 10.07 -10.83
CA LYS A 333 -5.76 11.44 -11.35
C LYS A 333 -4.60 12.19 -10.69
N ASP A 334 -4.51 12.10 -9.36
CA ASP A 334 -3.52 12.84 -8.59
C ASP A 334 -2.16 12.15 -8.73
N ILE A 335 -2.12 10.82 -8.54
CA ILE A 335 -0.90 10.00 -8.66
C ILE A 335 -0.26 10.14 -10.04
N TYR A 336 -1.06 10.15 -11.10
CA TYR A 336 -0.57 10.33 -12.46
C TYR A 336 0.18 11.65 -12.62
N THR A 337 -0.36 12.72 -12.04
CA THR A 337 0.23 14.06 -12.09
C THR A 337 1.47 14.15 -11.21
N GLU A 338 1.40 13.60 -10.01
CA GLU A 338 2.50 13.55 -9.04
C GLU A 338 3.71 12.76 -9.57
N ARG A 339 3.49 11.57 -10.16
CA ARG A 339 4.58 10.79 -10.78
C ARG A 339 5.22 11.52 -11.95
N LYS A 340 4.44 12.21 -12.78
CA LYS A 340 4.99 13.08 -13.83
C LYS A 340 5.80 14.23 -13.25
N ALA A 341 5.37 14.81 -12.13
CA ALA A 341 6.13 15.85 -11.44
C ALA A 341 7.46 15.31 -10.89
N LEU A 342 7.48 14.10 -10.30
CA LEU A 342 8.71 13.43 -9.86
C LEU A 342 9.70 13.28 -11.01
N GLY A 343 9.24 12.76 -12.15
CA GLY A 343 10.06 12.64 -13.36
C GLY A 343 10.58 13.98 -13.88
N LYS A 344 9.76 15.03 -13.84
CA LYS A 344 10.16 16.36 -14.30
C LYS A 344 11.21 16.99 -13.38
N LEU A 345 11.04 16.84 -12.06
CA LEU A 345 11.89 17.49 -11.06
C LEU A 345 13.29 16.88 -10.94
N ILE A 346 13.48 15.63 -11.39
CA ILE A 346 14.79 14.97 -11.37
C ILE A 346 15.68 15.33 -12.58
N VAL A 347 15.17 16.11 -13.54
CA VAL A 347 15.94 16.47 -14.75
C VAL A 347 17.26 17.20 -14.45
N PRO A 348 17.32 18.22 -13.56
CA PRO A 348 18.57 18.93 -13.31
C PRO A 348 19.75 18.03 -12.89
N PRO A 349 19.65 17.18 -11.84
CA PRO A 349 20.77 16.31 -11.47
C PRO A 349 21.09 15.28 -12.56
N VAL A 350 20.10 14.82 -13.33
CA VAL A 350 20.35 13.93 -14.48
C VAL A 350 21.20 14.63 -15.56
N LEU A 351 20.92 15.90 -15.86
CA LEU A 351 21.68 16.67 -16.83
C LEU A 351 23.13 16.91 -16.36
N GLU A 352 23.33 17.19 -15.07
CA GLU A 352 24.65 17.34 -14.47
C GLU A 352 25.48 16.05 -14.61
N THR A 353 24.90 14.89 -14.28
CA THR A 353 25.55 13.58 -14.37
C THR A 353 26.01 13.20 -15.79
N ILE A 354 25.33 13.70 -16.83
CA ILE A 354 25.72 13.48 -18.24
C ILE A 354 26.50 14.66 -18.84
N ASN A 355 26.92 15.63 -18.02
CA ASN A 355 27.59 16.87 -18.47
C ASN A 355 26.79 17.65 -19.53
N HIS A 356 25.46 17.63 -19.43
CA HIS A 356 24.52 18.22 -20.38
C HIS A 356 24.64 17.69 -21.84
N ASP A 357 25.27 16.51 -22.04
CA ASP A 357 25.46 15.88 -23.35
C ASP A 357 24.19 15.14 -23.81
N LEU A 358 23.21 15.89 -24.31
CA LEU A 358 21.96 15.32 -24.81
C LEU A 358 22.09 14.65 -26.19
N ASP A 359 23.08 15.04 -26.98
CA ASP A 359 23.28 14.51 -28.33
C ASP A 359 23.77 13.05 -28.28
N ASN A 360 24.62 12.75 -27.28
CA ASN A 360 25.12 11.40 -27.01
C ASN A 360 24.48 10.77 -25.77
N THR A 361 23.18 11.00 -25.55
CA THR A 361 22.46 10.34 -24.45
C THR A 361 21.13 9.75 -24.92
N VAL A 362 20.89 8.50 -24.54
CA VAL A 362 19.62 7.79 -24.73
C VAL A 362 18.91 7.68 -23.38
N PHE A 363 17.63 8.07 -23.35
CA PHE A 363 16.77 8.00 -22.18
C PHE A 363 15.79 6.82 -22.30
N SER A 364 15.66 6.04 -21.23
CA SER A 364 14.77 4.88 -21.12
C SER A 364 14.24 4.75 -19.68
N PHE A 365 13.43 3.72 -19.42
CA PHE A 365 12.91 3.39 -18.09
C PHE A 365 12.90 1.87 -17.83
N ILE A 366 12.74 1.48 -16.57
CA ILE A 366 12.49 0.10 -16.15
C ILE A 366 10.97 -0.14 -16.07
N PRO A 367 10.39 -1.04 -16.87
CA PRO A 367 8.94 -1.25 -16.86
C PRO A 367 8.44 -1.98 -15.59
N ASN A 368 7.21 -1.74 -15.11
CA ASN A 368 6.17 -0.88 -15.71
C ASN A 368 5.91 0.41 -14.88
N THR A 369 6.12 0.38 -13.56
CA THR A 369 5.67 1.48 -12.66
C THR A 369 6.35 2.82 -12.96
N ALA A 370 7.62 2.78 -13.37
CA ALA A 370 8.41 3.98 -13.68
C ALA A 370 7.96 4.70 -14.98
N GLU A 371 7.07 4.12 -15.78
CA GLU A 371 6.63 4.66 -17.07
C GLU A 371 6.05 6.09 -16.95
N ILE A 372 5.22 6.35 -15.94
CA ILE A 372 4.60 7.68 -15.77
C ILE A 372 5.64 8.72 -15.36
N SER A 373 6.57 8.34 -14.46
CA SER A 373 7.71 9.18 -14.09
C SER A 373 8.61 9.42 -15.31
N PHE A 374 8.81 8.44 -16.18
CA PHE A 374 9.55 8.62 -17.42
C PHE A 374 8.89 9.64 -18.37
N TYR A 375 7.56 9.61 -18.52
CA TYR A 375 6.86 10.67 -19.27
C TYR A 375 7.04 12.05 -18.63
N GLY A 376 7.15 12.11 -17.31
CA GLY A 376 7.55 13.31 -16.58
C GLY A 376 8.95 13.80 -16.96
N LEU A 377 9.93 12.89 -16.95
CA LEU A 377 11.32 13.14 -17.32
C LEU A 377 11.42 13.68 -18.76
N VAL A 378 10.77 13.01 -19.71
CA VAL A 378 10.71 13.44 -21.13
C VAL A 378 10.18 14.87 -21.24
N LYS A 379 9.07 15.19 -20.56
CA LYS A 379 8.52 16.55 -20.58
C LYS A 379 9.45 17.58 -19.95
N GLY A 380 10.19 17.21 -18.91
CA GLY A 380 11.19 18.08 -18.31
C GLY A 380 12.39 18.33 -19.25
N LEU A 381 12.85 17.30 -19.96
CA LEU A 381 13.89 17.42 -20.98
C LEU A 381 13.44 18.30 -22.15
N ASP A 382 12.20 18.14 -22.62
CA ASP A 382 11.63 18.99 -23.67
C ASP A 382 11.56 20.45 -23.24
N GLN A 383 11.18 20.72 -21.99
CA GLN A 383 11.18 22.09 -21.45
C GLN A 383 12.59 22.69 -21.46
N HIS A 384 13.57 21.95 -20.94
CA HIS A 384 14.97 22.39 -20.92
C HIS A 384 15.50 22.66 -22.35
N LEU A 385 15.20 21.76 -23.28
CA LEU A 385 15.56 21.92 -24.69
C LEU A 385 14.90 23.14 -25.32
N ASN A 386 13.64 23.41 -25.01
CA ASN A 386 12.94 24.59 -25.54
C ASN A 386 13.56 25.89 -25.03
N GLU A 387 13.91 25.97 -23.74
CA GLU A 387 14.63 27.13 -23.17
C GLU A 387 15.98 27.34 -23.88
N LYS A 388 16.75 26.26 -24.09
CA LYS A 388 18.01 26.29 -24.84
C LYS A 388 17.81 26.74 -26.29
N LYS A 389 16.82 26.20 -26.99
CA LYS A 389 16.50 26.55 -28.38
C LYS A 389 16.12 28.02 -28.52
N ILE A 390 15.29 28.54 -27.62
CA ILE A 390 14.90 29.96 -27.60
C ILE A 390 16.15 30.84 -27.48
N ALA A 391 17.03 30.53 -26.52
CA ALA A 391 18.27 31.28 -26.33
C ALA A 391 19.19 31.20 -27.56
N GLN A 392 19.32 30.02 -28.18
CA GLN A 392 20.12 29.84 -29.39
C GLN A 392 19.55 30.62 -30.57
N ILE A 393 18.22 30.63 -30.77
CA ILE A 393 17.57 31.39 -31.85
C ILE A 393 17.78 32.89 -31.64
N GLN A 394 17.62 33.38 -30.41
CA GLN A 394 17.87 34.79 -30.08
C GLN A 394 19.32 35.19 -30.35
N ALA A 395 20.27 34.28 -30.12
CA ALA A 395 21.68 34.51 -30.37
C ALA A 395 22.07 34.58 -31.86
N LEU A 396 21.21 34.11 -32.79
CA LEU A 396 21.47 34.21 -34.24
C LEU A 396 21.33 35.64 -34.80
N GLY A 397 20.76 36.58 -34.04
CA GLY A 397 20.60 37.97 -34.48
C GLY A 397 19.44 38.19 -35.45
N SER A 398 19.50 39.26 -36.24
CA SER A 398 18.34 39.81 -36.98
C SER A 398 18.01 39.12 -38.31
N ASN A 399 18.91 38.31 -38.88
CA ASN A 399 18.69 37.68 -40.18
C ASN A 399 19.25 36.24 -40.25
N PRO A 400 18.77 35.33 -39.38
CA PRO A 400 19.17 33.93 -39.42
C PRO A 400 18.73 33.26 -40.72
N THR A 401 19.58 32.39 -41.27
CA THR A 401 19.20 31.53 -42.39
C THR A 401 18.20 30.46 -41.93
N GLU A 402 17.37 29.96 -42.86
CA GLU A 402 16.44 28.88 -42.56
C GLU A 402 17.17 27.62 -42.05
N GLU A 403 18.36 27.33 -42.58
CA GLU A 403 19.17 26.17 -42.18
C GLU A 403 19.63 26.25 -40.72
N GLU A 404 20.08 27.43 -40.27
CA GLU A 404 20.48 27.67 -38.88
C GLU A 404 19.32 27.47 -37.90
N ILE A 405 18.14 27.98 -38.26
CA ILE A 405 16.91 27.81 -37.46
C ILE A 405 16.52 26.33 -37.42
N GLN A 406 16.49 25.65 -38.58
CA GLN A 406 16.13 24.24 -38.66
C GLN A 406 17.06 23.36 -37.82
N LYS A 407 18.37 23.65 -37.81
CA LYS A 407 19.36 22.95 -36.98
C LYS A 407 19.03 23.03 -35.49
N ILE A 408 18.58 24.19 -35.01
CA ILE A 408 18.20 24.40 -33.60
C ILE A 408 16.87 23.68 -33.29
N ILE A 409 15.84 23.87 -34.13
CA ILE A 409 14.50 23.31 -33.91
C ILE A 409 14.53 21.78 -33.84
N ARG A 410 15.37 21.14 -34.68
CA ARG A 410 15.51 19.68 -34.77
C ARG A 410 16.18 19.02 -33.57
N GLN A 411 16.81 19.78 -32.66
CA GLN A 411 17.39 19.21 -31.43
C GLN A 411 16.30 18.51 -30.62
N ARG A 412 16.55 17.28 -30.18
CA ARG A 412 15.60 16.49 -29.39
C ARG A 412 16.35 15.49 -28.52
N ALA A 413 15.79 15.19 -27.35
CA ALA A 413 16.26 14.08 -26.55
C ALA A 413 16.00 12.75 -27.29
N ARG A 414 16.96 11.83 -27.25
CA ARG A 414 16.76 10.48 -27.82
C ARG A 414 16.10 9.60 -26.77
N ILE A 415 14.93 9.09 -27.10
CA ILE A 415 14.05 8.36 -26.20
C ILE A 415 13.86 6.97 -26.80
N GLU A 416 14.26 5.94 -26.07
CA GLU A 416 14.15 4.55 -26.53
C GLU A 416 13.56 3.69 -25.43
N LYS A 417 12.83 2.65 -25.83
CA LYS A 417 12.40 1.60 -24.90
C LYS A 417 13.46 0.52 -24.87
N ILE A 418 14.47 0.68 -24.01
CA ILE A 418 15.60 -0.25 -23.93
C ILE A 418 15.22 -1.50 -23.15
N ALA A 419 14.72 -1.37 -21.91
CA ALA A 419 14.31 -2.52 -21.11
C ALA A 419 12.88 -2.95 -21.44
N ILE A 420 12.69 -4.25 -21.72
CA ILE A 420 11.39 -4.87 -21.95
C ILE A 420 11.20 -5.95 -20.89
N LYS A 421 10.01 -6.00 -20.27
CA LYS A 421 9.68 -7.00 -19.27
C LYS A 421 8.84 -8.11 -19.89
N ASP A 422 9.34 -9.36 -19.91
CA ASP A 422 8.53 -10.52 -20.28
C ASP A 422 7.74 -11.00 -19.05
N ALA A 423 6.43 -10.85 -19.10
CA ALA A 423 5.52 -11.17 -18.01
C ALA A 423 5.23 -12.68 -17.85
N LYS A 424 5.70 -13.54 -18.76
CA LYS A 424 5.32 -14.97 -18.80
C LYS A 424 6.26 -15.91 -18.04
N LEU A 425 7.48 -15.48 -17.71
CA LEU A 425 8.44 -16.27 -16.93
C LEU A 425 8.14 -16.15 -15.42
N ARG A 426 7.17 -16.94 -14.92
CA ARG A 426 7.11 -17.27 -13.49
C ARG A 426 8.08 -18.42 -13.27
N THR A 427 9.07 -18.25 -12.38
CA THR A 427 10.02 -19.30 -12.04
C THR A 427 9.27 -20.53 -11.54
N PHE A 428 9.23 -21.58 -12.37
CA PHE A 428 8.78 -22.90 -11.92
C PHE A 428 9.82 -23.40 -10.91
N ILE A 429 9.34 -24.09 -9.87
CA ILE A 429 10.13 -24.54 -8.72
C ILE A 429 11.41 -25.24 -9.21
N THR A 430 12.55 -24.59 -9.03
CA THR A 430 13.89 -25.15 -9.25
C THR A 430 14.79 -24.78 -8.08
N GLN A 431 15.81 -25.60 -7.81
CA GLN A 431 16.79 -25.44 -6.72
C GLN A 431 17.44 -24.05 -6.75
N ASP A 432 17.73 -23.47 -5.59
CA ASP A 432 18.06 -22.05 -5.39
C ASP A 432 19.14 -21.48 -6.34
N ASP A 433 20.12 -22.29 -6.76
CA ASP A 433 21.19 -21.87 -7.69
C ASP A 433 20.72 -21.62 -9.13
N SER A 434 19.60 -22.20 -9.55
CA SER A 434 19.01 -22.02 -10.89
C SER A 434 17.98 -20.89 -10.98
N ARG A 435 17.62 -20.30 -9.83
CA ARG A 435 16.57 -19.29 -9.72
C ARG A 435 17.09 -17.91 -10.12
N ASP A 436 18.33 -17.59 -9.75
CA ASP A 436 19.01 -16.33 -10.12
C ASP A 436 19.20 -16.19 -11.64
N ASP A 437 19.49 -17.30 -12.34
CA ASP A 437 19.66 -17.32 -13.79
C ASP A 437 18.34 -17.07 -14.53
N LEU A 438 17.24 -17.69 -14.09
CA LEU A 438 15.90 -17.45 -14.64
C LEU A 438 15.35 -16.05 -14.35
N VAL A 439 15.72 -15.43 -13.22
CA VAL A 439 15.37 -14.03 -12.91
C VAL A 439 16.10 -13.05 -13.84
N SER A 440 17.30 -13.41 -14.30
CA SER A 440 18.04 -12.63 -15.29
C SER A 440 17.35 -12.56 -16.66
N HIS A 441 16.51 -13.55 -16.98
CA HIS A 441 15.74 -13.62 -18.24
C HIS A 441 14.36 -12.96 -18.20
N ILE A 442 13.98 -12.31 -17.10
CA ILE A 442 12.70 -11.56 -17.03
C ILE A 442 12.75 -10.29 -17.89
N TYR A 443 13.95 -9.77 -18.14
CA TYR A 443 14.14 -8.56 -18.94
C TYR A 443 14.90 -8.88 -20.22
N ASP A 444 14.33 -8.41 -21.32
CA ASP A 444 14.99 -8.31 -22.60
C ASP A 444 15.43 -6.88 -22.86
N ILE A 445 16.36 -6.71 -23.80
CA ILE A 445 16.82 -5.41 -24.28
C ILE A 445 16.55 -5.21 -25.76
N THR A 446 16.21 -3.97 -26.11
CA THR A 446 16.14 -3.51 -27.49
C THR A 446 17.56 -3.22 -27.99
N TYR A 447 18.01 -3.99 -28.98
CA TYR A 447 19.29 -3.78 -29.66
C TYR A 447 19.19 -2.67 -30.74
N GLY A 448 20.30 -1.99 -31.01
CA GLY A 448 20.41 -0.98 -32.07
C GLY A 448 19.95 0.44 -31.69
N GLY A 449 19.39 0.65 -30.49
CA GLY A 449 18.98 1.97 -30.00
C GLY A 449 20.12 2.83 -29.45
N ILE A 450 21.31 2.25 -29.25
CA ILE A 450 22.47 2.87 -28.61
C ILE A 450 23.70 2.73 -29.52
N ARG A 451 24.47 3.81 -29.66
CA ARG A 451 25.79 3.82 -30.31
C ARG A 451 26.85 3.38 -29.29
N ALA A 452 27.44 2.23 -29.54
CA ALA A 452 28.41 1.60 -28.64
C ALA A 452 29.61 2.53 -28.36
N ASN A 453 29.98 2.62 -27.09
CA ASN A 453 31.07 3.42 -26.51
C ASN A 453 30.95 4.94 -26.72
N GLU A 454 29.83 5.42 -27.25
CA GLU A 454 29.59 6.84 -27.51
C GLU A 454 28.43 7.36 -26.65
N ASP A 455 27.29 6.65 -26.66
CA ASP A 455 26.09 7.10 -25.98
C ASP A 455 26.10 6.78 -24.48
N ASN A 456 25.73 7.76 -23.65
CA ASN A 456 25.28 7.51 -22.28
C ASN A 456 23.88 6.87 -22.32
N LEU A 457 23.60 5.99 -21.36
CA LEU A 457 22.29 5.38 -21.18
C LEU A 457 21.71 5.81 -19.83
N VAL A 458 20.65 6.61 -19.85
CA VAL A 458 19.91 7.04 -18.66
C VAL A 458 18.65 6.20 -18.52
N VAL A 459 18.48 5.48 -17.41
CA VAL A 459 17.32 4.63 -17.16
C VAL A 459 16.65 5.01 -15.84
N ILE A 460 15.40 5.45 -15.89
CA ILE A 460 14.61 5.75 -14.68
C ILE A 460 13.92 4.50 -14.12
N ASP A 461 13.96 4.37 -12.81
CA ASP A 461 13.24 3.37 -12.02
C ASP A 461 12.44 4.04 -10.90
N ASP A 462 11.48 3.33 -10.32
CA ASP A 462 10.61 3.89 -9.28
C ASP A 462 11.38 4.18 -7.98
N SER A 463 12.11 3.18 -7.47
CA SER A 463 12.81 3.21 -6.19
C SER A 463 13.91 2.15 -6.12
N ILE A 464 14.83 2.29 -5.15
CA ILE A 464 15.91 1.33 -4.91
C ILE A 464 15.95 0.99 -3.42
N VAL A 465 15.64 -0.26 -3.05
CA VAL A 465 15.70 -0.75 -1.66
C VAL A 465 17.02 -1.47 -1.36
N ARG A 466 17.19 -2.71 -1.84
CA ARG A 466 18.40 -3.51 -1.60
C ARG A 466 19.40 -3.38 -2.75
N GLY A 467 18.91 -3.02 -3.94
CA GLY A 467 19.67 -2.92 -5.18
C GLY A 467 20.10 -4.27 -5.75
N THR A 468 19.62 -5.40 -5.21
CA THR A 468 20.13 -6.72 -5.60
C THR A 468 19.79 -7.06 -7.03
N THR A 469 18.59 -6.70 -7.48
CA THR A 469 18.21 -6.96 -8.87
C THR A 469 18.90 -6.04 -9.87
N LEU A 470 19.16 -4.78 -9.49
CA LEU A 470 19.99 -3.88 -10.30
C LEU A 470 21.37 -4.49 -10.52
N ARG A 471 22.02 -4.88 -9.41
CA ARG A 471 23.36 -5.49 -9.39
C ARG A 471 23.44 -6.81 -10.16
N LYS A 472 22.50 -7.73 -9.92
CA LYS A 472 22.57 -9.10 -10.47
C LYS A 472 22.13 -9.18 -11.94
N SER A 473 21.17 -8.36 -12.36
CA SER A 473 20.48 -8.53 -13.66
C SER A 473 20.52 -7.27 -14.52
N ILE A 474 19.93 -6.17 -14.06
CA ILE A 474 19.70 -4.99 -14.93
C ILE A 474 21.02 -4.42 -15.44
N PHE A 475 22.01 -4.19 -14.58
CA PHE A 475 23.29 -3.62 -15.02
C PHE A 475 23.99 -4.46 -16.08
N LYS A 476 24.03 -5.78 -15.87
CA LYS A 476 24.67 -6.70 -16.83
C LYS A 476 23.96 -6.69 -18.18
N ILE A 477 22.63 -6.61 -18.18
CA ILE A 477 21.83 -6.60 -19.41
C ILE A 477 22.02 -5.27 -20.15
N LEU A 478 22.03 -4.14 -19.43
CA LEU A 478 22.29 -2.83 -20.04
C LEU A 478 23.73 -2.70 -20.58
N ASP A 479 24.73 -3.27 -19.88
CA ASP A 479 26.15 -3.24 -20.31
C ASP A 479 26.40 -3.96 -21.65
N ARG A 480 25.54 -4.93 -22.01
CA ARG A 480 25.63 -5.63 -23.32
C ARG A 480 25.45 -4.71 -24.52
N LEU A 481 24.86 -3.53 -24.32
CA LEU A 481 24.72 -2.50 -25.36
C LEU A 481 25.99 -1.64 -25.51
N SER A 482 27.00 -1.90 -24.67
CA SER A 482 28.26 -1.15 -24.59
C SER A 482 28.05 0.36 -24.50
N PRO A 483 27.22 0.88 -23.58
CA PRO A 483 27.08 2.33 -23.42
C PRO A 483 28.38 2.96 -22.91
N LYS A 484 28.62 4.24 -23.20
CA LYS A 484 29.73 5.01 -22.65
C LYS A 484 29.67 5.12 -21.12
N LYS A 485 28.46 5.24 -20.59
CA LYS A 485 28.12 5.33 -19.15
C LYS A 485 26.68 4.90 -18.96
N ILE A 486 26.39 4.25 -17.83
CA ILE A 486 25.01 3.95 -17.40
C ILE A 486 24.66 4.86 -16.22
N VAL A 487 23.50 5.50 -16.31
CA VAL A 487 22.95 6.34 -15.24
C VAL A 487 21.60 5.77 -14.85
N ILE A 488 21.47 5.29 -13.61
CA ILE A 488 20.17 4.90 -13.04
C ILE A 488 19.60 6.06 -12.28
N VAL A 489 18.32 6.34 -12.52
CA VAL A 489 17.61 7.46 -11.90
C VAL A 489 16.48 6.88 -11.05
N SER A 490 16.57 7.01 -9.73
CA SER A 490 15.48 6.65 -8.81
C SER A 490 14.51 7.82 -8.68
N SER A 491 13.25 7.62 -9.04
CA SER A 491 12.21 8.65 -8.84
C SER A 491 11.86 8.88 -7.37
N ALA A 492 12.30 8.00 -6.47
CA ALA A 492 12.25 8.11 -5.02
C ALA A 492 13.58 8.59 -4.42
N PRO A 493 13.55 9.26 -3.26
CA PRO A 493 14.73 9.44 -2.42
C PRO A 493 15.32 8.13 -1.91
N GLN A 494 16.50 8.24 -1.28
CA GLN A 494 17.19 7.10 -0.68
C GLN A 494 16.37 6.52 0.49
N ILE A 495 16.00 5.24 0.40
CA ILE A 495 15.31 4.52 1.48
C ILE A 495 16.33 4.17 2.57
N ARG A 496 16.21 4.84 3.71
CA ARG A 496 17.17 4.86 4.82
C ARG A 496 16.64 4.21 6.11
N TYR A 497 15.33 4.18 6.30
CA TYR A 497 14.72 3.74 7.55
C TYR A 497 13.60 2.73 7.29
N PRO A 498 13.32 1.84 8.27
CA PRO A 498 12.32 0.82 8.09
C PRO A 498 10.89 1.39 8.09
N ASP A 499 9.98 0.71 7.40
CA ASP A 499 8.56 0.94 7.53
C ASP A 499 7.94 0.01 8.58
N CYS A 500 7.09 0.59 9.42
CA CYS A 500 6.36 -0.10 10.48
C CYS A 500 4.86 0.13 10.38
N TYR A 501 4.36 0.57 9.24
CA TYR A 501 2.94 0.84 9.03
C TYR A 501 2.30 -0.09 8.02
N GLY A 502 3.07 -1.04 7.47
CA GLY A 502 2.58 -2.21 6.72
C GLY A 502 3.23 -2.38 5.34
N ILE A 503 4.35 -1.72 5.05
CA ILE A 503 5.21 -1.98 3.89
C ILE A 503 6.35 -2.92 4.31
N ASP A 504 6.78 -3.89 3.48
CA ASP A 504 7.87 -4.83 3.82
C ASP A 504 9.26 -4.21 3.77
N MET A 505 9.52 -3.26 4.66
CA MET A 505 10.82 -2.63 4.83
C MET A 505 11.21 -2.72 6.30
N ALA A 506 11.36 -3.92 6.85
CA ALA A 506 11.53 -4.08 8.31
C ALA A 506 12.99 -4.12 8.78
N LYS A 507 13.95 -4.47 7.91
CA LYS A 507 15.34 -4.76 8.29
C LYS A 507 16.29 -3.74 7.70
N LEU A 508 17.00 -3.00 8.56
CA LEU A 508 17.97 -1.98 8.14
C LEU A 508 19.08 -2.53 7.25
N GLY A 509 19.61 -3.72 7.57
CA GLY A 509 20.67 -4.37 6.78
C GLY A 509 20.27 -4.71 5.34
N ASP A 510 18.96 -4.74 5.02
CA ASP A 510 18.49 -4.93 3.66
C ASP A 510 18.59 -3.66 2.81
N PHE A 511 18.75 -2.47 3.41
CA PHE A 511 18.74 -1.20 2.67
C PHE A 511 20.14 -0.84 2.16
N ILE A 512 20.25 -0.62 0.84
CA ILE A 512 21.53 -0.26 0.23
C ILE A 512 22.04 1.09 0.73
N ALA A 513 21.15 2.05 1.03
CA ALA A 513 21.54 3.34 1.55
C ALA A 513 22.12 3.23 2.97
N PHE A 514 21.55 2.36 3.81
CA PHE A 514 22.11 2.07 5.14
C PHE A 514 23.48 1.39 5.01
N ASN A 515 23.59 0.36 4.17
CA ASN A 515 24.87 -0.33 3.94
C ASN A 515 25.95 0.61 3.37
N ALA A 516 25.57 1.54 2.50
CA ALA A 516 26.45 2.58 1.99
C ALA A 516 26.92 3.55 3.08
N ALA A 517 26.02 4.00 3.97
CA ALA A 517 26.40 4.84 5.11
C ALA A 517 27.37 4.11 6.06
N ILE A 518 27.09 2.84 6.39
CA ILE A 518 28.00 2.02 7.20
C ILE A 518 29.36 1.83 6.53
N ALA A 519 29.40 1.61 5.20
CA ALA A 519 30.64 1.50 4.46
C ALA A 519 31.44 2.82 4.49
N LEU A 520 30.79 3.97 4.31
CA LEU A 520 31.43 5.28 4.41
C LEU A 520 31.99 5.57 5.81
N ILE A 521 31.28 5.16 6.87
CA ILE A 521 31.76 5.26 8.25
C ILE A 521 33.09 4.51 8.39
N LYS A 522 33.15 3.27 7.89
CA LYS A 522 34.37 2.44 7.94
C LYS A 522 35.50 3.03 7.09
N ASP A 523 35.19 3.48 5.89
CA ASP A 523 36.19 4.10 4.99
C ASP A 523 36.82 5.36 5.61
N ARG A 524 36.09 6.05 6.50
CA ARG A 524 36.56 7.24 7.22
C ARG A 524 37.09 6.98 8.62
N ASN A 525 37.17 5.72 9.06
CA ASN A 525 37.56 5.32 10.41
C ASN A 525 36.71 6.00 11.52
N MET A 526 35.39 6.07 11.32
CA MET A 526 34.41 6.69 12.22
C MET A 526 33.55 5.66 12.97
N GLU A 527 34.04 4.43 13.15
CA GLU A 527 33.25 3.31 13.70
C GLU A 527 32.67 3.59 15.08
N ASN A 528 33.28 4.50 15.86
CA ASN A 528 32.75 4.96 17.14
C ASN A 528 31.31 5.52 17.03
N VAL A 529 30.94 6.11 15.88
CA VAL A 529 29.57 6.59 15.63
C VAL A 529 28.56 5.45 15.70
N ILE A 530 28.91 4.26 15.19
CA ILE A 530 28.02 3.08 15.22
C ILE A 530 27.78 2.64 16.67
N ASP A 531 28.84 2.58 17.47
CA ASP A 531 28.75 2.14 18.87
C ASP A 531 28.03 3.19 19.74
N GLU A 532 28.27 4.48 19.51
CA GLU A 532 27.54 5.57 20.18
C GLU A 532 26.04 5.52 19.88
N VAL A 533 25.66 5.38 18.61
CA VAL A 533 24.25 5.23 18.21
C VAL A 533 23.64 3.96 18.82
N TYR A 534 24.39 2.86 18.87
CA TYR A 534 23.93 1.62 19.49
C TYR A 534 23.61 1.81 20.99
N HIS A 535 24.52 2.44 21.75
CA HIS A 535 24.28 2.72 23.17
C HIS A 535 23.12 3.69 23.40
N LYS A 536 22.96 4.70 22.52
CA LYS A 536 21.80 5.59 22.54
C LYS A 536 20.50 4.84 22.23
N CYS A 537 20.49 3.93 21.26
CA CYS A 537 19.31 3.10 20.96
C CYS A 537 18.95 2.20 22.16
N LEU A 538 19.94 1.59 22.82
CA LEU A 538 19.72 0.77 24.02
C LEU A 538 19.10 1.55 25.17
N SER A 539 19.48 2.82 25.37
CA SER A 539 18.89 3.66 26.42
C SER A 539 17.42 4.01 26.18
N GLN A 540 16.90 3.77 24.98
CA GLN A 540 15.49 4.00 24.64
C GLN A 540 14.57 2.81 24.91
N VAL A 541 15.11 1.60 25.15
CA VAL A 541 14.33 0.35 25.15
C VAL A 541 13.23 0.34 26.22
N ASP A 542 13.53 0.86 27.40
CA ASP A 542 12.61 0.85 28.56
C ASP A 542 11.81 2.15 28.73
N LEU A 543 11.94 3.10 27.79
CA LEU A 543 11.20 4.36 27.83
C LEU A 543 9.76 4.17 27.31
N PRO A 544 8.79 4.94 27.82
CA PRO A 544 7.48 5.06 27.19
C PRO A 544 7.64 5.47 25.72
N LYS A 545 6.82 4.91 24.81
CA LYS A 545 6.97 5.13 23.36
C LYS A 545 6.92 6.61 22.99
N GLU A 546 6.17 7.41 23.74
CA GLU A 546 6.03 8.86 23.63
C GLU A 546 7.33 9.63 23.90
N GLU A 547 8.25 9.06 24.66
CA GLU A 547 9.55 9.65 25.01
C GLU A 547 10.70 9.17 24.10
N VAL A 548 10.47 8.14 23.28
CA VAL A 548 11.50 7.51 22.45
C VAL A 548 11.93 8.42 21.30
N VAL A 549 13.25 8.64 21.20
CA VAL A 549 13.89 9.43 20.13
C VAL A 549 14.58 8.52 19.13
N ASN A 550 14.42 8.79 17.82
CA ASN A 550 15.12 8.07 16.76
C ASN A 550 16.60 8.53 16.65
N PHE A 551 17.53 7.73 17.20
CA PHE A 551 18.96 7.99 17.13
C PHE A 551 19.64 7.46 15.87
N VAL A 552 18.97 6.61 15.10
CA VAL A 552 19.52 6.04 13.84
C VAL A 552 19.78 7.14 12.80
N LYS A 553 19.16 8.32 12.94
CA LYS A 553 19.47 9.50 12.13
C LYS A 553 20.94 9.93 12.19
N GLU A 554 21.62 9.68 13.30
CA GLU A 554 23.03 10.02 13.49
C GLU A 554 23.98 9.16 12.64
N ILE A 555 23.54 7.99 12.15
CA ILE A 555 24.32 7.19 11.18
C ILE A 555 24.51 7.94 9.85
N TYR A 556 23.54 8.78 9.49
CA TYR A 556 23.51 9.49 8.20
C TYR A 556 24.00 10.94 8.30
N SER A 557 23.98 11.54 9.50
CA SER A 557 24.33 12.95 9.70
C SER A 557 25.75 13.35 9.26
N PRO A 558 26.78 12.47 9.25
CA PRO A 558 28.12 12.83 8.78
C PRO A 558 28.25 13.00 7.27
N PHE A 559 27.21 12.64 6.49
CA PHE A 559 27.29 12.53 5.04
C PHE A 559 26.25 13.39 4.34
N LYS A 560 26.66 14.01 3.23
CA LYS A 560 25.72 14.57 2.27
C LYS A 560 25.03 13.44 1.51
N PRO A 561 23.78 13.63 1.05
CA PRO A 561 23.07 12.64 0.24
C PRO A 561 23.87 12.16 -0.98
N GLU A 562 24.63 13.03 -1.62
CA GLU A 562 25.42 12.72 -2.82
C GLU A 562 26.57 11.75 -2.52
N GLU A 563 27.18 11.85 -1.33
CA GLU A 563 28.24 10.94 -0.88
C GLU A 563 27.69 9.52 -0.69
N ILE A 564 26.49 9.41 -0.13
CA ILE A 564 25.78 8.13 0.00
C ILE A 564 25.40 7.58 -1.38
N SER A 565 24.87 8.42 -2.29
CA SER A 565 24.54 8.00 -3.67
C SER A 565 25.77 7.47 -4.42
N ALA A 566 26.92 8.13 -4.28
CA ALA A 566 28.18 7.69 -4.87
C ALA A 566 28.61 6.32 -4.30
N LYS A 567 28.52 6.14 -2.98
CA LYS A 567 28.84 4.85 -2.36
C LYS A 567 27.85 3.74 -2.74
N ILE A 568 26.56 4.05 -2.89
CA ILE A 568 25.56 3.11 -3.42
C ILE A 568 25.94 2.69 -4.85
N SER A 569 26.35 3.63 -5.70
CA SER A 569 26.82 3.35 -7.07
C SER A 569 28.02 2.39 -7.05
N GLU A 570 29.01 2.64 -6.20
CA GLU A 570 30.18 1.76 -6.01
C GLU A 570 29.76 0.34 -5.57
N LEU A 571 28.93 0.22 -4.53
CA LEU A 571 28.54 -1.07 -3.96
C LEU A 571 27.67 -1.92 -4.89
N LEU A 572 26.83 -1.27 -5.72
CA LEU A 572 25.95 -1.98 -6.64
C LEU A 572 26.61 -2.29 -7.98
N THR A 573 27.71 -1.62 -8.35
CA THR A 573 28.41 -1.87 -9.62
C THR A 573 29.13 -3.23 -9.57
N PRO A 574 28.77 -4.19 -10.44
CA PRO A 574 29.50 -5.45 -10.56
C PRO A 574 30.95 -5.22 -11.02
N LYS A 575 31.89 -6.03 -10.51
CA LYS A 575 33.32 -5.93 -10.86
C LYS A 575 33.62 -6.26 -12.32
N ASP A 576 32.73 -6.98 -12.99
CA ASP A 576 32.82 -7.43 -14.38
C ASP A 576 32.19 -6.46 -15.39
N MET A 577 31.78 -5.26 -14.96
CA MET A 577 31.21 -4.24 -15.85
C MET A 577 32.25 -3.51 -16.70
N ASN A 578 31.89 -3.21 -17.94
CA ASN A 578 32.70 -2.38 -18.84
C ASN A 578 32.34 -0.90 -18.72
N ALA A 579 31.04 -0.58 -18.73
CA ALA A 579 30.57 0.80 -18.61
C ALA A 579 30.60 1.28 -17.14
N PRO A 580 31.04 2.51 -16.87
CA PRO A 580 30.87 3.12 -15.54
C PRO A 580 29.39 3.33 -15.23
N VAL A 581 29.03 3.14 -13.96
CA VAL A 581 27.66 3.27 -13.45
C VAL A 581 27.58 4.42 -12.45
N GLU A 582 26.53 5.24 -12.57
CA GLU A 582 26.17 6.25 -11.58
C GLU A 582 24.68 6.15 -11.25
N ILE A 583 24.32 6.40 -9.98
CA ILE A 583 22.95 6.34 -9.50
C ILE A 583 22.55 7.71 -8.94
N VAL A 584 21.50 8.28 -9.51
CA VAL A 584 20.90 9.56 -9.11
C VAL A 584 19.60 9.28 -8.37
N PHE A 585 19.41 9.90 -7.21
CA PHE A 585 18.18 9.78 -6.42
C PHE A 585 17.41 11.11 -6.43
N GLN A 586 16.08 11.02 -6.33
CA GLN A 586 15.24 12.19 -6.10
C GLN A 586 15.55 12.82 -4.75
N SER A 587 15.46 14.15 -4.66
CA SER A 587 15.58 14.84 -3.37
C SER A 587 14.27 14.79 -2.57
N ILE A 588 14.36 14.89 -1.24
CA ILE A 588 13.17 14.93 -0.37
C ILE A 588 12.34 16.20 -0.66
N GLU A 589 13.00 17.33 -0.93
CA GLU A 589 12.33 18.59 -1.26
C GLU A 589 11.53 18.46 -2.57
N ASN A 590 12.10 17.79 -3.57
CA ASN A 590 11.42 17.55 -4.84
C ASN A 590 10.28 16.55 -4.69
N LEU A 591 10.41 15.54 -3.83
CA LEU A 591 9.30 14.65 -3.47
C LEU A 591 8.13 15.46 -2.88
N HIS A 592 8.39 16.34 -1.92
CA HIS A 592 7.33 17.17 -1.32
C HIS A 592 6.73 18.19 -2.29
N LYS A 593 7.53 18.73 -3.21
CA LYS A 593 7.02 19.57 -4.31
C LYS A 593 6.11 18.78 -5.25
N ALA A 594 6.45 17.52 -5.54
CA ALA A 594 5.66 16.67 -6.41
C ALA A 594 4.37 16.18 -5.75
N CYS A 595 4.43 15.81 -4.46
CA CYS A 595 3.36 15.17 -3.70
C CYS A 595 2.96 16.00 -2.46
N PRO A 596 2.46 17.24 -2.61
CA PRO A 596 2.28 18.18 -1.49
C PRO A 596 1.25 17.74 -0.44
N ASN A 597 0.34 16.82 -0.80
CA ASN A 597 -0.70 16.31 0.10
C ASN A 597 -0.31 14.97 0.78
N ASN A 598 0.89 14.45 0.48
CA ASN A 598 1.38 13.17 0.97
C ASN A 598 2.81 13.32 1.50
N LEU A 599 2.94 14.02 2.64
CA LEU A 599 4.21 14.39 3.27
C LEU A 599 4.78 13.32 4.23
N GLY A 600 4.18 12.13 4.28
CA GLY A 600 4.72 11.01 5.05
C GLY A 600 5.99 10.46 4.38
N ASP A 601 7.15 10.72 4.99
CA ASP A 601 8.48 10.48 4.40
C ASP A 601 9.45 9.74 5.35
N TRP A 602 8.94 9.07 6.39
CA TRP A 602 9.73 8.48 7.48
C TRP A 602 10.80 7.48 7.02
N TYR A 603 10.56 6.72 5.96
CA TYR A 603 11.56 5.82 5.35
C TYR A 603 12.74 6.56 4.70
N PHE A 604 12.60 7.86 4.41
CA PHE A 604 13.66 8.72 3.88
C PHE A 604 14.30 9.59 4.96
N THR A 605 13.51 10.09 5.92
CA THR A 605 13.94 11.13 6.89
C THR A 605 14.11 10.63 8.32
N GLY A 606 13.52 9.49 8.65
CA GLY A 606 13.43 8.96 10.01
C GLY A 606 12.44 9.71 10.89
N ASN A 607 11.60 10.59 10.31
CA ASN A 607 10.59 11.34 11.03
C ASN A 607 9.27 10.56 11.02
N TYR A 608 9.08 9.67 11.99
CA TYR A 608 7.90 8.84 12.07
C TYR A 608 6.64 9.65 12.46
N PRO A 609 5.48 9.35 11.86
CA PRO A 609 4.21 9.98 12.18
C PRO A 609 3.64 9.58 13.54
N THR A 610 4.13 8.49 14.12
CA THR A 610 3.68 8.00 15.43
C THR A 610 4.88 7.72 16.35
N PRO A 611 4.73 7.90 17.68
CA PRO A 611 5.78 7.58 18.64
C PRO A 611 6.32 6.15 18.54
N GLY A 612 5.43 5.16 18.32
CA GLY A 612 5.82 3.77 18.15
C GLY A 612 6.77 3.53 16.96
N GLY A 613 6.74 4.37 15.93
CA GLY A 613 7.71 4.31 14.83
C GLY A 613 9.15 4.56 15.27
N ASN A 614 9.38 5.47 16.22
CA ASN A 614 10.72 5.72 16.79
C ASN A 614 11.21 4.52 17.60
N LYS A 615 10.33 3.83 18.34
CA LYS A 615 10.64 2.57 19.03
C LYS A 615 11.11 1.51 18.04
N VAL A 616 10.38 1.33 16.95
CA VAL A 616 10.69 0.33 15.93
C VAL A 616 12.05 0.57 15.26
N VAL A 617 12.37 1.79 14.86
CA VAL A 617 13.65 2.06 14.16
C VAL A 617 14.87 1.85 15.07
N ASN A 618 14.80 2.24 16.33
CA ASN A 618 15.87 1.96 17.31
C ASN A 618 16.03 0.45 17.51
N LYS A 619 14.92 -0.28 17.66
CA LYS A 619 14.94 -1.74 17.79
C LYS A 619 15.51 -2.43 16.55
N ALA A 620 15.18 -1.95 15.35
CA ALA A 620 15.73 -2.45 14.10
C ALA A 620 17.26 -2.27 14.04
N PHE A 621 17.78 -1.16 14.55
CA PHE A 621 19.22 -0.90 14.60
C PHE A 621 19.93 -1.79 15.63
N ILE A 622 19.34 -1.98 16.81
CA ILE A 622 19.83 -2.93 17.82
C ILE A 622 19.90 -4.34 17.22
N ASN A 623 18.82 -4.80 16.59
CA ASN A 623 18.76 -6.12 15.94
C ASN A 623 19.87 -6.26 14.88
N TRP A 624 20.10 -5.24 14.06
CA TRP A 624 21.18 -5.25 13.07
C TRP A 624 22.57 -5.34 13.74
N LYS A 625 22.82 -4.56 14.80
CA LYS A 625 24.13 -4.53 15.47
C LYS A 625 24.47 -5.83 16.20
N GLU A 626 23.45 -6.56 16.63
CA GLU A 626 23.56 -7.84 17.34
C GLU A 626 23.34 -9.05 16.43
N ASP A 627 23.34 -8.86 15.11
CA ASP A 627 23.14 -9.93 14.11
C ASP A 627 21.84 -10.75 14.29
N ARG A 628 20.79 -10.12 14.84
CA ARG A 628 19.46 -10.74 15.00
C ARG A 628 18.64 -10.59 13.73
N ASN A 629 18.23 -11.72 13.16
CA ASN A 629 17.47 -11.75 11.91
C ASN A 629 15.93 -11.67 12.12
N GLU A 630 15.47 -10.81 13.02
CA GLU A 630 14.06 -10.66 13.43
C GLU A 630 13.48 -9.28 13.07
N ARG A 631 12.14 -9.18 12.98
CA ARG A 631 11.47 -7.88 12.83
C ARG A 631 11.53 -7.10 14.14
N ALA A 632 11.45 -5.79 14.03
CA ALA A 632 11.51 -4.88 15.16
C ALA A 632 10.13 -4.58 15.80
N TYR A 633 9.07 -5.20 15.28
CA TYR A 633 7.68 -5.13 15.72
C TYR A 633 6.97 -6.45 15.41
#